data_AF-A0A554ISC1-F1
#
_entry.id   AF-A0A554ISC1-F1
#
_cell.length_a   1.000
_cell.length_b   1.000
_cell.length_c   1.000
_cell.angle_alpha   90.00
_cell.angle_beta   90.00
_cell.angle_gamma   90.00
#
_symmetry.space_group_name_H-M   'P 1'
#
loop_
_entity.id
_entity.type
_entity.pdbx_description
1 polymer ?
#
loop_
_entity_poly.entity_id
_entity_poly.type
_entity_poly.pdbx_seq_one_letter_code
_entity_poly.pdbx_strand_id
1 'polypeptide(L)'
;MLWLCTVVRRSLPLTATVSLLAGWLSAAVAAGGSWTNDAARFTSILQQDRAELAQEERERSAEAGPELFGDIAESDRVSSQSNASASGFVEFLENALIVQLRDVSLQAWFAPFVRDMVEQRVIGGYRDASGRPLGEYRPGNPVSVEELAKMTVTAARIDQDCSHDSRNASAKGGWAAPFVSCAEDLEWAIFTDGTIDVRRPATRGEVVATVLQAFDVITAESVMQSPFTDVLPSTRFAPAIFRAVSDGVVSGYADRSGRPTGTFGSEEPVNRAEMAKILSLAVQVYGQ
;
A
#
# COMPACT_ATOMS: atom_id res chain seq x y z
N MET A 1 -61.90 -39.14 -43.08
CA MET A 1 -60.93 -39.90 -43.89
C MET A 1 -59.98 -38.89 -44.51
N LEU A 2 -58.94 -38.45 -43.77
CA LEU A 2 -57.57 -38.99 -43.78
C LEU A 2 -56.86 -38.79 -45.13
N TRP A 3 -55.96 -37.81 -45.18
CA TRP A 3 -54.55 -37.92 -45.66
C TRP A 3 -53.91 -36.51 -45.63
N LEU A 4 -53.15 -36.18 -44.59
CA LEU A 4 -51.68 -36.31 -44.45
C LEU A 4 -50.89 -35.17 -45.13
N CYS A 5 -50.64 -34.12 -44.35
CA CYS A 5 -49.57 -33.14 -44.54
C CYS A 5 -48.20 -33.83 -44.53
N THR A 6 -47.39 -33.61 -45.56
CA THR A 6 -45.96 -33.97 -45.57
C THR A 6 -45.15 -32.69 -45.66
N VAL A 7 -44.56 -32.27 -44.53
CA VAL A 7 -43.65 -31.13 -44.44
C VAL A 7 -42.25 -31.60 -44.79
N VAL A 8 -41.69 -31.04 -45.87
CA VAL A 8 -40.30 -31.28 -46.30
C VAL A 8 -39.35 -30.50 -45.38
N ARG A 9 -38.58 -31.21 -44.55
CA ARG A 9 -37.46 -30.66 -43.77
C ARG A 9 -36.29 -30.36 -44.70
N ARG A 10 -35.86 -29.10 -44.76
CA ARG A 10 -34.57 -28.69 -45.35
C ARG A 10 -33.44 -28.94 -44.35
N SER A 11 -32.45 -29.72 -44.78
CA SER A 11 -31.15 -29.91 -44.14
C SER A 11 -30.22 -28.74 -44.50
N LEU A 12 -29.56 -28.15 -43.49
CA LEU A 12 -28.44 -27.21 -43.65
C LEU A 12 -27.17 -27.89 -43.11
N PRO A 13 -26.03 -27.82 -43.83
CA PRO A 13 -24.80 -28.47 -43.40
C PRO A 13 -24.04 -27.65 -42.36
N LEU A 14 -23.52 -28.38 -41.36
CA LEU A 14 -22.44 -27.96 -40.46
C LEU A 14 -21.15 -27.74 -41.27
N THR A 15 -20.43 -26.65 -41.01
CA THR A 15 -18.96 -26.59 -40.82
C THR A 15 -18.50 -25.13 -40.84
N ALA A 16 -18.16 -24.60 -39.67
CA ALA A 16 -17.31 -23.41 -39.54
C ALA A 16 -16.37 -23.68 -38.36
N THR A 17 -15.16 -24.13 -38.70
CA THR A 17 -14.03 -24.31 -37.80
C THR A 17 -13.51 -22.93 -37.38
N VAL A 18 -13.69 -22.56 -36.12
CA VAL A 18 -13.03 -21.39 -35.53
C VAL A 18 -11.65 -21.85 -35.03
N SER A 19 -10.62 -21.30 -35.65
CA SER A 19 -9.22 -21.48 -35.25
C SER A 19 -8.98 -20.80 -33.91
N LEU A 20 -8.60 -21.56 -32.89
CA LEU A 20 -8.09 -21.08 -31.61
C LEU A 20 -6.59 -21.41 -31.53
N LEU A 21 -5.74 -20.50 -32.00
CA LEU A 21 -4.31 -20.50 -31.68
C LEU A 21 -3.79 -19.05 -31.65
N ALA A 22 -3.95 -18.42 -30.50
CA ALA A 22 -3.09 -17.34 -30.01
C ALA A 22 -2.92 -17.63 -28.52
N GLY A 23 -1.80 -18.19 -28.07
CA GLY A 23 -0.53 -17.48 -28.05
C GLY A 23 -0.42 -16.69 -26.76
N TRP A 24 -0.54 -17.36 -25.61
CA TRP A 24 -0.20 -16.74 -24.32
C TRP A 24 1.28 -17.03 -24.07
N LEU A 25 2.10 -16.01 -24.35
CA LEU A 25 3.49 -15.97 -23.94
C LEU A 25 3.55 -16.17 -22.42
N SER A 26 4.37 -17.12 -21.99
CA SER A 26 4.86 -17.20 -20.62
C SER A 26 5.66 -15.92 -20.31
N ALA A 27 5.05 -14.98 -19.60
CA ALA A 27 5.80 -14.00 -18.85
C ALA A 27 6.18 -14.64 -17.51
N ALA A 28 7.33 -15.30 -17.48
CA ALA A 28 7.99 -15.60 -16.22
C ALA A 28 8.31 -14.25 -15.56
N VAL A 29 7.52 -13.85 -14.56
CA VAL A 29 7.85 -12.73 -13.68
C VAL A 29 9.12 -13.13 -12.95
N ALA A 30 10.25 -12.59 -13.43
CA ALA A 30 11.52 -12.67 -12.74
C ALA A 30 11.45 -11.79 -11.48
N ALA A 31 10.87 -12.33 -10.41
CA ALA A 31 11.00 -11.78 -9.07
C ALA A 31 12.44 -12.03 -8.58
N GLY A 32 13.35 -11.12 -8.91
CA GLY A 32 14.76 -11.19 -8.50
C GLY A 32 15.23 -9.84 -7.93
N GLY A 33 15.41 -9.79 -6.62
CA GLY A 33 16.00 -8.66 -5.86
C GLY A 33 14.99 -7.82 -5.05
N SER A 34 14.39 -8.39 -4.00
CA SER A 34 13.13 -7.89 -3.40
C SER A 34 13.21 -6.77 -2.35
N TRP A 35 14.35 -6.07 -2.17
CA TRP A 35 14.44 -5.00 -1.17
C TRP A 35 15.15 -3.75 -1.69
N THR A 36 16.35 -3.91 -2.23
CA THR A 36 17.11 -2.80 -2.83
C THR A 36 16.43 -2.28 -4.08
N ASN A 37 15.83 -3.16 -4.88
CA ASN A 37 15.15 -2.77 -6.11
C ASN A 37 13.87 -2.00 -5.80
N ASP A 38 13.11 -2.40 -4.78
CA ASP A 38 11.87 -1.71 -4.41
C ASP A 38 12.16 -0.31 -3.84
N ALA A 39 13.15 -0.18 -2.95
CA ALA A 39 13.55 1.13 -2.43
C ALA A 39 14.16 2.03 -3.51
N ALA A 40 14.97 1.47 -4.42
CA ALA A 40 15.55 2.24 -5.53
C ALA A 40 14.47 2.66 -6.55
N ARG A 41 13.57 1.76 -6.93
CA ARG A 41 12.41 2.06 -7.79
C ARG A 41 11.52 3.11 -7.17
N PHE A 42 11.19 2.95 -5.89
CA PHE A 42 10.39 3.92 -5.17
C PHE A 42 11.06 5.30 -5.14
N THR A 43 12.36 5.34 -4.85
CA THR A 43 13.12 6.61 -4.85
C THR A 43 13.13 7.24 -6.25
N SER A 44 13.24 6.44 -7.31
CA SER A 44 13.16 6.97 -8.67
C SER A 44 11.77 7.53 -9.01
N ILE A 45 10.69 6.88 -8.57
CA ILE A 45 9.33 7.37 -8.75
C ILE A 45 9.15 8.70 -8.02
N LEU A 46 9.52 8.76 -6.73
CA LEU A 46 9.47 10.01 -5.96
C LEU A 46 10.31 11.14 -6.58
N GLN A 47 11.46 10.81 -7.18
CA GLN A 47 12.29 11.79 -7.87
C GLN A 47 11.66 12.28 -9.17
N GLN A 48 10.98 11.41 -9.90
CA GLN A 48 10.23 11.76 -11.10
C GLN A 48 9.04 12.66 -10.74
N ASP A 49 8.20 12.26 -9.80
CA ASP A 49 7.05 13.06 -9.35
C ASP A 49 7.48 14.46 -8.85
N ARG A 50 8.58 14.53 -8.07
CA ARG A 50 9.13 15.82 -7.62
C ARG A 50 9.67 16.66 -8.78
N ALA A 51 10.28 16.04 -9.79
CA ALA A 51 10.79 16.75 -10.95
C ALA A 51 9.65 17.30 -11.81
N GLU A 52 8.58 16.52 -11.97
CA GLU A 52 7.36 16.91 -12.68
C GLU A 52 6.65 18.06 -11.94
N LEU A 53 6.41 17.94 -10.63
CA LEU A 53 5.83 19.02 -9.83
C LEU A 53 6.69 20.30 -9.89
N ALA A 54 8.02 20.18 -9.82
CA ALA A 54 8.92 21.33 -9.94
C ALA A 54 8.92 21.93 -11.36
N GLN A 55 8.61 21.15 -12.39
CA GLN A 55 8.43 21.65 -13.75
C GLN A 55 7.08 22.36 -13.88
N GLU A 56 5.99 21.76 -13.40
CA GLU A 56 4.66 22.37 -13.37
C GLU A 56 4.65 23.69 -12.59
N GLU A 57 5.35 23.76 -11.45
CA GLU A 57 5.47 24.99 -10.67
C GLU A 57 6.26 26.06 -11.41
N ARG A 58 7.29 25.67 -12.17
CA ARG A 58 8.04 26.57 -13.05
C ARG A 58 7.20 27.07 -14.22
N GLU A 59 6.44 26.19 -14.87
CA GLU A 59 5.52 26.54 -15.96
C GLU A 59 4.41 27.47 -15.43
N ARG A 60 3.80 27.15 -14.29
CA ARG A 60 2.83 28.02 -13.61
C ARG A 60 3.43 29.38 -13.24
N SER A 61 4.68 29.42 -12.78
CA SER A 61 5.38 30.68 -12.48
C SER A 61 5.77 31.47 -13.73
N ALA A 62 5.99 30.80 -14.86
CA ALA A 62 6.30 31.42 -16.15
C ALA A 62 5.04 31.93 -16.86
N GLU A 63 3.91 31.23 -16.69
CA GLU A 63 2.57 31.67 -17.12
C GLU A 63 2.04 32.80 -16.22
N ALA A 64 2.39 32.81 -14.93
CA ALA A 64 2.23 33.96 -14.03
C ALA A 64 3.27 35.06 -14.29
N GLY A 65 3.67 35.23 -15.55
CA GLY A 65 4.78 36.05 -15.99
C GLY A 65 4.71 37.51 -15.52
N PRO A 66 5.89 38.15 -15.33
CA PRO A 66 6.03 39.51 -14.83
C PRO A 66 5.67 40.55 -15.90
N GLU A 67 4.38 40.86 -16.04
CA GLU A 67 3.88 42.01 -16.82
C GLU A 67 3.01 42.93 -15.94
N LEU A 68 3.44 43.20 -14.69
CA LEU A 68 2.78 44.27 -13.92
C LEU A 68 3.69 45.13 -13.05
N PHE A 69 4.85 44.64 -12.58
CA PHE A 69 5.83 45.51 -11.91
C PHE A 69 7.25 45.05 -12.23
N GLY A 70 8.03 45.97 -12.80
CA GLY A 70 9.39 45.74 -13.27
C GLY A 70 10.42 45.60 -12.15
N ASP A 71 11.54 45.01 -12.55
CA ASP A 71 12.88 45.03 -11.97
C ASP A 71 13.00 45.22 -10.45
N ILE A 72 13.11 44.09 -9.74
CA ILE A 72 14.00 44.01 -8.59
C ILE A 72 14.87 42.76 -8.78
N ALA A 73 16.14 43.01 -9.11
CA ALA A 73 17.20 42.05 -8.93
C ALA A 73 17.37 41.82 -7.42
N GLU A 74 17.29 40.57 -6.96
CA GLU A 74 17.99 40.22 -5.73
C GLU A 74 18.36 38.73 -5.72
N SER A 75 19.65 38.55 -5.49
CA SER A 75 20.34 37.34 -5.08
C SER A 75 19.56 36.59 -3.98
N ASP A 76 19.35 35.29 -4.19
CA ASP A 76 19.65 34.24 -3.20
C ASP A 76 19.01 32.93 -3.65
N ARG A 77 19.58 32.34 -4.71
CA ARG A 77 19.38 30.91 -4.96
C ARG A 77 20.44 30.16 -4.19
N VAL A 78 20.12 29.82 -2.95
CA VAL A 78 20.80 28.75 -2.22
C VAL A 78 20.58 27.46 -3.01
N SER A 79 21.53 27.16 -3.89
CA SER A 79 21.67 25.86 -4.53
C SER A 79 22.17 24.88 -3.47
N SER A 80 21.26 24.33 -2.66
CA SER A 80 21.55 23.13 -1.88
C SER A 80 21.32 21.89 -2.74
N GLN A 81 22.06 21.77 -3.83
CA GLN A 81 22.49 20.44 -4.27
C GLN A 81 23.54 19.94 -3.30
N SER A 82 23.12 19.52 -2.11
CA SER A 82 23.97 18.70 -1.26
C SER A 82 23.85 17.26 -1.73
N ASN A 83 24.71 16.89 -2.69
CA ASN A 83 25.29 15.55 -2.72
C ASN A 83 26.13 15.35 -1.45
N ALA A 84 25.45 15.22 -0.30
CA ALA A 84 26.05 14.71 0.92
C ALA A 84 25.76 13.21 0.92
N SER A 85 26.79 12.38 0.97
CA SER A 85 26.65 10.98 1.38
C SER A 85 25.79 10.97 2.64
N ALA A 86 24.56 10.48 2.55
CA ALA A 86 23.53 10.70 3.56
C ALA A 86 23.81 9.85 4.82
N SER A 87 24.80 10.27 5.62
CA SER A 87 24.94 9.91 7.02
C SER A 87 23.95 10.77 7.80
N GLY A 88 22.72 10.27 7.96
CA GLY A 88 21.66 10.99 8.64
C GLY A 88 20.49 10.08 8.99
N PHE A 89 19.50 10.66 9.66
CA PHE A 89 18.26 10.02 10.06
C PHE A 89 17.08 10.66 9.32
N VAL A 90 15.95 9.97 9.26
CA VAL A 90 14.73 10.56 8.70
C VAL A 90 14.31 11.75 9.56
N GLU A 91 14.09 12.89 8.92
CA GLU A 91 13.63 14.14 9.50
C GLU A 91 12.36 14.59 8.78
N PHE A 92 11.42 15.15 9.54
CA PHE A 92 10.18 15.69 8.98
C PHE A 92 9.68 16.87 9.83
N LEU A 93 8.85 17.71 9.21
CA LEU A 93 8.24 18.86 9.89
C LEU A 93 6.89 18.47 10.48
N GLU A 94 6.72 18.69 11.76
CA GLU A 94 5.45 18.50 12.45
C GLU A 94 5.17 19.68 13.38
N ASN A 95 4.03 20.37 13.19
CA ASN A 95 3.64 21.53 14.00
C ASN A 95 4.76 22.59 14.12
N ALA A 96 5.42 22.89 12.99
CA ALA A 96 6.58 23.79 12.91
C ALA A 96 7.84 23.35 13.69
N LEU A 97 7.90 22.10 14.17
CA LEU A 97 9.07 21.49 14.78
C LEU A 97 9.71 20.48 13.82
N ILE A 98 11.03 20.54 13.68
CA ILE A 98 11.80 19.50 12.98
C ILE A 98 11.94 18.31 13.94
N VAL A 99 11.33 17.18 13.57
CA VAL A 99 11.42 15.92 14.33
C VAL A 99 12.36 14.98 13.60
N GLN A 100 13.34 14.44 14.32
CA GLN A 100 14.29 13.44 13.81
C GLN A 100 13.99 12.06 14.41
N LEU A 101 13.90 11.04 13.55
CA LEU A 101 13.73 9.63 13.93
C LEU A 101 15.10 8.95 14.03
N ARG A 102 15.71 8.97 15.22
CA ARG A 102 17.10 8.56 15.48
C ARG A 102 17.34 7.05 15.30
N ASP A 103 16.30 6.26 15.11
CA ASP A 103 16.34 4.82 14.84
C ASP A 103 15.95 4.48 13.38
N VAL A 104 15.81 5.49 12.52
CA VAL A 104 15.55 5.34 11.08
C VAL A 104 16.68 6.00 10.30
N SER A 105 17.79 5.28 10.12
CA SER A 105 18.91 5.74 9.29
C SER A 105 18.44 5.91 7.84
N LEU A 106 18.89 6.97 7.16
CA LEU A 106 18.60 7.20 5.74
C LEU A 106 19.12 6.10 4.80
N GLN A 107 20.02 5.24 5.29
CA GLN A 107 20.56 4.09 4.56
C GLN A 107 19.74 2.81 4.79
N ALA A 108 18.79 2.81 5.74
CA ALA A 108 17.93 1.66 5.97
C ALA A 108 16.97 1.47 4.78
N TRP A 109 16.73 0.21 4.39
CA TRP A 109 15.86 -0.11 3.25
C TRP A 109 14.44 0.46 3.38
N PHE A 110 13.96 0.63 4.61
CA PHE A 110 12.63 1.15 4.92
C PHE A 110 12.57 2.68 5.04
N ALA A 111 13.71 3.37 5.10
CA ALA A 111 13.78 4.80 5.32
C ALA A 111 12.95 5.64 4.33
N PRO A 112 12.97 5.39 3.01
CA PRO A 112 12.19 6.22 2.09
C PRO A 112 10.68 6.04 2.32
N PHE A 113 10.20 4.82 2.60
CA PHE A 113 8.78 4.56 2.86
C PHE A 113 8.31 5.15 4.19
N VAL A 114 9.17 5.09 5.22
CA VAL A 114 8.87 5.76 6.49
C VAL A 114 8.76 7.26 6.29
N ARG A 115 9.70 7.88 5.56
CA ARG A 115 9.67 9.31 5.24
C ARG A 115 8.37 9.70 4.52
N ASP A 116 8.00 8.95 3.48
CA ASP A 116 6.77 9.20 2.72
C ASP A 116 5.52 9.16 3.62
N MET A 117 5.38 8.10 4.42
CA MET A 117 4.20 7.94 5.27
C MET A 117 4.14 8.90 6.47
N VAL A 118 5.28 9.41 6.98
CA VAL A 118 5.26 10.49 7.99
C VAL A 118 4.94 11.84 7.37
N GLU A 119 5.42 12.14 6.15
CA GLU A 119 5.10 13.36 5.41
C GLU A 119 3.59 13.42 5.12
N GLN A 120 2.98 12.28 4.80
CA GLN A 120 1.54 12.13 4.62
C GLN A 120 0.74 12.06 5.94
N ARG A 121 1.40 12.13 7.11
CA ARG A 121 0.80 12.02 8.45
C ARG A 121 0.03 10.72 8.72
N VAL A 122 0.32 9.66 7.98
CA VAL A 122 -0.28 8.33 8.16
C VAL A 122 0.36 7.61 9.34
N ILE A 123 1.69 7.69 9.45
CA ILE A 123 2.46 7.09 10.54
C ILE A 123 3.25 8.17 11.28
N GLY A 124 3.74 7.84 12.47
CA GLY A 124 4.58 8.72 13.27
C GLY A 124 5.44 7.96 14.27
N GLY A 125 6.33 8.69 14.95
CA GLY A 125 7.15 8.18 16.04
C GLY A 125 6.41 8.11 17.38
N TYR A 126 7.03 7.45 18.35
CA TYR A 126 6.54 7.36 19.72
C TYR A 126 6.58 8.74 20.40
N ARG A 127 5.63 8.93 21.32
CA ARG A 127 5.49 10.14 22.13
C ARG A 127 5.51 9.80 23.60
N ASP A 128 5.91 10.78 24.41
CA ASP A 128 5.71 10.69 25.85
C ASP A 128 4.24 10.98 26.24
N ALA A 129 3.92 10.83 27.52
CA ALA A 129 2.56 11.08 28.04
C ALA A 129 2.07 12.52 27.86
N SER A 130 2.98 13.46 27.59
CA SER A 130 2.66 14.87 27.28
C SER A 130 2.54 15.14 25.78
N GLY A 131 2.62 14.10 24.93
CA GLY A 131 2.50 14.21 23.48
C GLY A 131 3.79 14.67 22.77
N ARG A 132 4.90 14.83 23.49
CA ARG A 132 6.17 15.26 22.89
C ARG A 132 6.82 14.09 22.13
N PRO A 133 7.35 14.32 20.92
CA PRO A 133 7.99 13.27 20.14
C PRO A 133 9.25 12.78 20.85
N LEU A 134 9.40 11.46 21.00
CA LEU A 134 10.61 10.82 21.55
C LEU A 134 11.74 10.74 20.50
N GLY A 135 11.40 10.88 19.21
CA GLY A 135 12.33 10.69 18.09
C GLY A 135 12.70 9.22 17.86
N GLU A 136 11.82 8.30 18.26
CA GLU A 136 11.93 6.86 18.01
C GLU A 136 10.73 6.41 17.16
N TYR A 137 10.97 5.61 16.13
CA TYR A 137 9.95 4.99 15.28
C TYR A 137 9.70 3.51 15.63
N ARG A 138 10.71 2.83 16.16
CA ARG A 138 10.80 1.40 16.49
C ARG A 138 10.41 0.50 15.31
N PRO A 139 11.18 0.52 14.20
CA PRO A 139 10.82 -0.16 12.97
C PRO A 139 10.61 -1.68 13.12
N GLY A 140 11.27 -2.31 14.08
CA GLY A 140 11.16 -3.76 14.33
C GLY A 140 9.98 -4.18 15.21
N ASN A 141 9.22 -3.25 15.78
CA ASN A 141 8.05 -3.60 16.60
C ASN A 141 6.92 -4.14 15.70
N PRO A 142 6.16 -5.16 16.15
CA PRO A 142 4.99 -5.62 15.43
C PRO A 142 3.90 -4.54 15.44
N VAL A 143 3.13 -4.48 14.36
CA VAL A 143 1.93 -3.64 14.25
C VAL A 143 0.74 -4.42 14.80
N SER A 144 -0.02 -3.82 15.72
CA SER A 144 -1.27 -4.41 16.21
C SER A 144 -2.42 -4.22 15.22
N VAL A 145 -3.51 -4.97 15.37
CA VAL A 145 -4.69 -4.81 14.50
C VAL A 145 -5.36 -3.44 14.69
N GLU A 146 -5.31 -2.86 15.89
CA GLU A 146 -5.81 -1.49 16.15
C GLU A 146 -4.93 -0.40 15.50
N GLU A 147 -3.61 -0.61 15.46
CA GLU A 147 -2.71 0.25 14.72
C GLU A 147 -2.91 0.12 13.21
N LEU A 148 -3.13 -1.12 12.72
CA LEU A 148 -3.48 -1.39 11.32
C LEU A 148 -4.71 -0.59 10.90
N ALA A 149 -5.81 -0.65 11.68
CA ALA A 149 -7.04 0.11 11.40
C ALA A 149 -6.76 1.61 11.28
N LYS A 150 -6.04 2.19 12.26
CA LYS A 150 -5.68 3.61 12.22
C LYS A 150 -4.89 3.96 10.97
N MET A 151 -3.84 3.19 10.68
CA MET A 151 -2.94 3.50 9.58
C MET A 151 -3.66 3.38 8.23
N THR A 152 -4.49 2.36 8.02
CA THR A 152 -5.21 2.17 6.75
C THR A 152 -6.33 3.17 6.55
N VAL A 153 -7.13 3.46 7.58
CA VAL A 153 -8.18 4.49 7.51
C VAL A 153 -7.57 5.85 7.17
N THR A 154 -6.43 6.19 7.79
CA THR A 154 -5.74 7.46 7.52
C THR A 154 -5.12 7.47 6.12
N ALA A 155 -4.47 6.39 5.69
CA ALA A 155 -3.83 6.30 4.38
C ALA A 155 -4.85 6.39 3.22
N ALA A 156 -6.00 5.73 3.37
CA ALA A 156 -7.08 5.75 2.40
C ALA A 156 -7.92 7.04 2.45
N ARG A 157 -7.62 7.97 3.35
CA ARG A 157 -8.31 9.27 3.53
C ARG A 157 -9.83 9.12 3.69
N ILE A 158 -10.25 8.09 4.42
CA ILE A 158 -11.66 7.83 4.68
C ILE A 158 -12.21 8.96 5.57
N ASP A 159 -13.18 9.71 5.04
CA ASP A 159 -13.72 10.93 5.63
C ASP A 159 -15.15 10.77 6.21
N GLN A 160 -15.66 9.53 6.25
CA GLN A 160 -16.92 9.20 6.89
C GLN A 160 -16.87 9.44 8.40
N ASP A 161 -17.97 9.94 8.96
CA ASP A 161 -18.14 10.03 10.41
C ASP A 161 -18.32 8.63 11.01
N CYS A 162 -17.23 8.11 11.55
CA CYS A 162 -17.16 6.83 12.24
C CYS A 162 -17.13 7.02 13.78
N SER A 163 -17.57 8.18 14.29
CA SER A 163 -17.46 8.60 15.70
C SER A 163 -18.54 7.99 16.60
N HIS A 164 -18.71 6.67 16.54
CA HIS A 164 -19.58 5.90 17.44
C HIS A 164 -18.79 4.81 18.18
N ASP A 165 -19.45 4.18 19.15
CA ASP A 165 -18.87 3.06 19.88
C ASP A 165 -18.61 1.89 18.94
N SER A 166 -17.36 1.42 18.89
CA SER A 166 -16.99 0.18 18.21
C SER A 166 -17.72 -1.01 18.86
N ARG A 167 -18.17 -1.97 18.02
CA ARG A 167 -18.75 -3.24 18.48
C ARG A 167 -17.71 -4.07 19.22
N ASN A 168 -16.45 -3.97 18.80
CA ASN A 168 -15.32 -4.65 19.37
C ASN A 168 -14.99 -4.22 20.81
N ALA A 169 -15.15 -5.15 21.76
CA ALA A 169 -14.92 -4.91 23.18
C ALA A 169 -13.48 -4.48 23.50
N SER A 170 -12.48 -4.91 22.73
CA SER A 170 -11.08 -4.56 22.96
C SER A 170 -10.72 -3.15 22.48
N ALA A 171 -11.50 -2.56 21.57
CA ALA A 171 -11.34 -1.18 21.08
C ALA A 171 -12.18 -0.16 21.87
N LYS A 172 -13.30 -0.58 22.48
CA LYS A 172 -14.23 0.31 23.21
C LYS A 172 -13.54 1.24 24.21
N GLY A 173 -13.86 2.53 24.13
CA GLY A 173 -13.31 3.57 25.01
C GLY A 173 -11.80 3.84 24.85
N GLY A 174 -11.14 3.15 23.91
CA GLY A 174 -9.74 3.34 23.59
C GLY A 174 -9.52 4.36 22.47
N TRP A 175 -8.25 4.76 22.28
CA TRP A 175 -7.86 5.70 21.23
C TRP A 175 -8.15 5.18 19.82
N ALA A 176 -8.20 3.85 19.65
CA ALA A 176 -8.42 3.20 18.36
C ALA A 176 -9.90 3.06 17.99
N ALA A 177 -10.82 3.30 18.94
CA ALA A 177 -12.26 3.13 18.75
C ALA A 177 -12.78 3.74 17.42
N PRO A 178 -12.50 5.02 17.06
CA PRO A 178 -13.05 5.60 15.83
C PRO A 178 -12.50 4.98 14.54
N PHE A 179 -11.31 4.38 14.58
CA PHE A 179 -10.73 3.71 13.39
C PHE A 179 -11.29 2.29 13.24
N VAL A 180 -11.47 1.60 14.37
CA VAL A 180 -12.04 0.25 14.41
C VAL A 180 -13.52 0.27 14.05
N SER A 181 -14.29 1.24 14.54
CA SER A 181 -15.69 1.45 14.13
C SER A 181 -15.81 1.74 12.63
N CYS A 182 -14.88 2.52 12.08
CA CYS A 182 -14.86 2.78 10.64
C CYS A 182 -14.65 1.51 9.82
N ALA A 183 -13.67 0.69 10.21
CA ALA A 183 -13.43 -0.60 9.58
C ALA A 183 -14.62 -1.58 9.74
N GLU A 184 -15.32 -1.51 10.87
CA GLU A 184 -16.54 -2.26 11.16
C GLU A 184 -17.73 -1.85 10.28
N ASP A 185 -17.89 -0.55 10.01
CA ASP A 185 -18.95 0.04 9.19
C ASP A 185 -18.73 -0.20 7.69
N LEU A 186 -17.46 -0.21 7.27
CA LEU A 186 -17.04 -0.56 5.92
C LEU A 186 -16.97 -2.07 5.67
N GLU A 187 -17.43 -2.85 6.65
CA GLU A 187 -17.50 -4.31 6.59
C GLU A 187 -16.17 -4.99 6.23
N TRP A 188 -15.03 -4.42 6.67
CA TRP A 188 -13.73 -5.04 6.45
C TRP A 188 -13.63 -6.38 7.17
N ALA A 189 -13.13 -7.40 6.48
CA ALA A 189 -13.35 -8.81 6.80
C ALA A 189 -12.81 -9.24 8.17
N ILE A 190 -11.86 -8.48 8.71
CA ILE A 190 -11.21 -8.73 10.01
C ILE A 190 -11.94 -8.03 11.15
N PHE A 191 -12.68 -6.96 10.85
CA PHE A 191 -13.31 -6.07 11.82
C PHE A 191 -14.81 -6.32 11.94
N THR A 192 -15.49 -6.74 10.85
CA THR A 192 -16.95 -6.90 10.76
C THR A 192 -17.56 -7.67 11.92
N ASP A 193 -16.92 -8.78 12.34
CA ASP A 193 -17.46 -9.65 13.40
C ASP A 193 -17.40 -9.01 14.80
N GLY A 194 -16.53 -8.01 15.02
CA GLY A 194 -16.35 -7.32 16.29
C GLY A 194 -15.83 -8.21 17.43
N THR A 195 -15.30 -9.40 17.15
CA THR A 195 -14.89 -10.38 18.16
C THR A 195 -13.39 -10.52 18.33
N ILE A 196 -12.61 -10.10 17.34
CA ILE A 196 -11.15 -10.19 17.40
C ILE A 196 -10.56 -9.35 18.53
N ASP A 197 -9.45 -9.78 19.13
CA ASP A 197 -8.64 -8.88 19.96
C ASP A 197 -7.87 -7.92 19.04
N VAL A 198 -8.16 -6.62 19.08
CA VAL A 198 -7.47 -5.66 18.21
C VAL A 198 -6.06 -5.31 18.70
N ARG A 199 -5.69 -5.70 19.92
CA ARG A 199 -4.38 -5.36 20.52
C ARG A 199 -3.29 -6.36 20.18
N ARG A 200 -3.63 -7.54 19.67
CA ARG A 200 -2.62 -8.52 19.20
C ARG A 200 -1.94 -8.04 17.91
N PRO A 201 -0.75 -8.57 17.60
CA PRO A 201 -0.11 -8.37 16.30
C PRO A 201 -1.03 -8.76 15.14
N ALA A 202 -1.04 -7.95 14.09
CA ALA A 202 -1.70 -8.25 12.83
C ALA A 202 -0.83 -9.19 11.97
N THR A 203 -1.45 -10.22 11.39
CA THR A 203 -0.73 -11.12 10.49
C THR A 203 -0.54 -10.47 9.11
N ARG A 204 0.43 -10.95 8.34
CA ARG A 204 0.72 -10.42 7.00
C ARG A 204 -0.46 -10.57 6.04
N GLY A 205 -1.19 -11.68 6.11
CA GLY A 205 -2.41 -11.87 5.33
C GLY A 205 -3.51 -10.89 5.73
N GLU A 206 -3.65 -10.61 7.03
CA GLU A 206 -4.59 -9.62 7.55
C GLU A 206 -4.27 -8.21 7.07
N VAL A 207 -3.00 -7.80 7.20
CA VAL A 207 -2.52 -6.50 6.71
C VAL A 207 -2.85 -6.31 5.24
N VAL A 208 -2.53 -7.29 4.39
CA VAL A 208 -2.80 -7.19 2.94
C VAL A 208 -4.29 -7.09 2.65
N ALA A 209 -5.11 -7.92 3.29
CA ALA A 209 -6.56 -7.87 3.11
C ALA A 209 -7.13 -6.51 3.50
N THR A 210 -6.77 -6.00 4.67
CA THR A 210 -7.25 -4.68 5.13
C THR A 210 -6.80 -3.55 4.23
N VAL A 211 -5.55 -3.56 3.78
CA VAL A 211 -5.04 -2.52 2.85
C VAL A 211 -5.84 -2.54 1.55
N LEU A 212 -6.08 -3.70 0.94
CA LEU A 212 -6.84 -3.78 -0.31
C LEU A 212 -8.31 -3.35 -0.11
N GLN A 213 -8.94 -3.72 1.00
CA GLN A 213 -10.30 -3.28 1.32
C GLN A 213 -10.38 -1.77 1.57
N ALA A 214 -9.34 -1.17 2.17
CA ALA A 214 -9.31 0.27 2.43
C ALA A 214 -9.21 1.12 1.16
N PHE A 215 -8.59 0.58 0.11
CA PHE A 215 -8.46 1.23 -1.19
C PHE A 215 -9.48 0.70 -2.22
N ASP A 216 -10.56 0.05 -1.78
CA ASP A 216 -11.62 -0.51 -2.63
C ASP A 216 -11.11 -1.41 -3.78
N VAL A 217 -10.02 -2.13 -3.55
CA VAL A 217 -9.40 -2.99 -4.56
C VAL A 217 -10.19 -4.29 -4.70
N ILE A 218 -10.78 -4.48 -5.88
CA ILE A 218 -11.52 -5.69 -6.22
C ILE A 218 -10.57 -6.90 -6.27
N THR A 219 -10.91 -7.94 -5.51
CA THR A 219 -10.21 -9.24 -5.50
C THR A 219 -11.04 -10.31 -6.19
N ALA A 220 -10.38 -11.36 -6.67
CA ALA A 220 -11.08 -12.52 -7.25
C ALA A 220 -11.81 -13.31 -6.16
N GLU A 221 -12.89 -14.00 -6.53
CA GLU A 221 -13.62 -14.89 -5.60
C GLU A 221 -12.77 -16.09 -5.16
N SER A 222 -11.93 -16.60 -6.07
CA SER A 222 -11.04 -17.73 -5.79
C SER A 222 -9.79 -17.67 -6.67
N VAL A 223 -8.78 -18.43 -6.25
CA VAL A 223 -7.46 -18.49 -6.88
C VAL A 223 -7.08 -19.94 -7.06
N MET A 224 -6.70 -20.33 -8.28
CA MET A 224 -6.46 -21.72 -8.64
C MET A 224 -5.01 -22.16 -8.46
N GLN A 225 -4.06 -21.22 -8.45
CA GLN A 225 -2.63 -21.52 -8.36
C GLN A 225 -1.92 -20.49 -7.48
N SER A 226 -0.97 -20.97 -6.67
CA SER A 226 -0.13 -20.16 -5.81
C SER A 226 1.33 -20.17 -6.22
N PRO A 227 2.02 -19.01 -6.32
CA PRO A 227 3.47 -18.99 -6.40
C PRO A 227 4.11 -19.32 -5.05
N PHE A 228 3.32 -19.39 -3.96
CA PHE A 228 3.81 -19.67 -2.62
C PHE A 228 3.34 -21.03 -2.11
N THR A 229 4.26 -21.79 -1.53
CA THR A 229 3.99 -23.13 -1.01
C THR A 229 3.15 -23.12 0.27
N ASP A 230 3.14 -22.00 1.00
CA ASP A 230 2.44 -21.79 2.27
C ASP A 230 1.11 -21.02 2.11
N VAL A 231 0.75 -20.62 0.89
CA VAL A 231 -0.55 -19.98 0.58
C VAL A 231 -1.33 -20.91 -0.34
N LEU A 232 -2.25 -21.68 0.23
CA LEU A 232 -3.17 -22.55 -0.51
C LEU A 232 -4.40 -21.74 -0.97
N PRO A 233 -5.18 -22.22 -1.95
CA PRO A 233 -6.46 -21.61 -2.31
C PRO A 233 -7.43 -21.42 -1.14
N SER A 234 -7.35 -22.28 -0.13
CA SER A 234 -8.15 -22.21 1.10
C SER A 234 -7.53 -21.37 2.21
N THR A 235 -6.31 -20.85 2.03
CA THR A 235 -5.67 -19.97 3.01
C THR A 235 -6.50 -18.68 3.14
N ARG A 236 -6.68 -18.20 4.37
CA ARG A 236 -7.43 -16.98 4.63
C ARG A 236 -6.80 -15.81 3.85
N PHE A 237 -7.64 -15.04 3.17
CA PHE A 237 -7.23 -13.91 2.32
C PHE A 237 -6.31 -14.25 1.14
N ALA A 238 -6.25 -15.51 0.72
CA ALA A 238 -5.45 -15.89 -0.44
C ALA A 238 -5.70 -14.95 -1.65
N PRO A 239 -6.95 -14.69 -2.11
CA PRO A 239 -7.16 -13.78 -3.25
C PRO A 239 -6.59 -12.37 -3.09
N ALA A 240 -6.63 -11.80 -1.88
CA ALA A 240 -6.04 -10.49 -1.60
C ALA A 240 -4.51 -10.54 -1.67
N ILE A 241 -3.89 -11.59 -1.12
CA ILE A 241 -2.43 -11.81 -1.22
C ILE A 241 -2.01 -11.87 -2.69
N PHE A 242 -2.72 -12.64 -3.52
CA PHE A 242 -2.44 -12.74 -4.94
C PHE A 242 -2.54 -11.42 -5.66
N ARG A 243 -3.62 -10.67 -5.40
CA ARG A 243 -3.84 -9.37 -6.02
C ARG A 243 -2.71 -8.41 -5.66
N ALA A 244 -2.37 -8.29 -4.39
CA ALA A 244 -1.32 -7.39 -3.92
C ALA A 244 0.08 -7.78 -4.42
N VAL A 245 0.36 -9.08 -4.62
CA VAL A 245 1.60 -9.55 -5.25
C VAL A 245 1.64 -9.22 -6.73
N SER A 246 0.53 -9.44 -7.45
CA SER A 246 0.42 -9.10 -8.87
C SER A 246 0.62 -7.61 -9.12
N ASP A 247 0.09 -6.78 -8.22
CA ASP A 247 0.18 -5.31 -8.30
C ASP A 247 1.53 -4.78 -7.78
N GLY A 248 2.40 -5.64 -7.23
CA GLY A 248 3.72 -5.26 -6.75
C GLY A 248 3.75 -4.53 -5.40
N VAL A 249 2.64 -4.52 -4.66
CA VAL A 249 2.53 -3.91 -3.32
C VAL A 249 3.22 -4.77 -2.26
N VAL A 250 3.19 -6.09 -2.42
CA VAL A 250 3.91 -7.05 -1.57
C VAL A 250 4.67 -8.07 -2.39
N SER A 251 5.67 -8.68 -1.76
CA SER A 251 6.41 -9.83 -2.30
C SER A 251 6.52 -10.93 -1.25
N GLY A 252 6.82 -12.15 -1.71
CA GLY A 252 7.18 -13.26 -0.82
C GLY A 252 8.60 -13.11 -0.29
N TYR A 253 8.98 -14.01 0.62
CA TYR A 253 10.30 -13.99 1.20
C TYR A 253 11.39 -14.35 0.19
N ALA A 254 12.56 -13.76 0.41
CA ALA A 254 13.75 -14.03 -0.34
C ALA A 254 14.91 -14.29 0.63
N ASP A 255 15.85 -15.14 0.22
CA ASP A 255 17.08 -15.37 0.96
C ASP A 255 18.00 -14.13 0.94
N ARG A 256 19.15 -14.22 1.62
CA ARG A 256 20.14 -13.12 1.67
C ARG A 256 20.73 -12.77 0.31
N SER A 257 20.62 -13.66 -0.67
CA SER A 257 21.07 -13.43 -2.06
C SER A 257 19.95 -12.83 -2.93
N GLY A 258 18.77 -12.56 -2.36
CA GLY A 258 17.61 -12.02 -3.06
C GLY A 258 16.85 -13.07 -3.89
N ARG A 259 17.10 -14.36 -3.66
CA ARG A 259 16.37 -15.44 -4.35
C ARG A 259 15.08 -15.77 -3.61
N PRO A 260 13.92 -15.85 -4.30
CA PRO A 260 12.66 -16.22 -3.66
C PRO A 260 12.76 -17.56 -2.95
N THR A 261 12.26 -17.63 -1.71
CA THR A 261 12.18 -18.89 -0.94
C THR A 261 10.97 -19.73 -1.35
N GLY A 262 10.00 -19.12 -2.06
CA GLY A 262 8.72 -19.75 -2.38
C GLY A 262 7.70 -19.67 -1.23
N THR A 263 7.95 -18.87 -0.20
CA THR A 263 7.02 -18.69 0.93
C THR A 263 6.59 -17.22 1.07
N PHE A 264 5.38 -17.00 1.57
CA PHE A 264 4.82 -15.66 1.81
C PHE A 264 4.79 -15.27 3.30
N GLY A 265 4.54 -16.24 4.20
CA GLY A 265 4.37 -16.01 5.63
C GLY A 265 3.05 -15.31 5.98
N SER A 266 1.90 -15.80 5.49
CA SER A 266 0.60 -15.13 5.70
C SER A 266 0.21 -14.99 7.17
N GLU A 267 0.64 -15.91 8.02
CA GLU A 267 0.34 -15.93 9.46
C GLU A 267 1.39 -15.20 10.32
N GLU A 268 2.49 -14.76 9.71
CA GLU A 268 3.56 -14.07 10.44
C GLU A 268 3.18 -12.61 10.73
N PRO A 269 3.60 -12.05 11.87
CA PRO A 269 3.33 -10.65 12.19
C PRO A 269 4.11 -9.71 11.27
N VAL A 270 3.50 -8.56 10.95
CA VAL A 270 4.16 -7.50 10.19
C VAL A 270 4.75 -6.47 11.14
N ASN A 271 6.02 -6.11 10.94
CA ASN A 271 6.65 -5.04 11.71
C ASN A 271 6.36 -3.65 11.11
N ARG A 272 6.64 -2.60 11.88
CA ARG A 272 6.36 -1.21 11.48
C ARG A 272 7.10 -0.79 10.21
N ALA A 273 8.35 -1.23 10.00
CA ALA A 273 9.08 -0.94 8.76
C ALA A 273 8.45 -1.57 7.52
N GLU A 274 8.04 -2.83 7.63
CA GLU A 274 7.30 -3.53 6.57
C GLU A 274 5.96 -2.87 6.29
N MET A 275 5.22 -2.51 7.34
CA MET A 275 3.93 -1.83 7.21
C MET A 275 4.06 -0.49 6.47
N ALA A 276 5.08 0.31 6.79
CA ALA A 276 5.35 1.57 6.09
C ALA A 276 5.60 1.36 4.59
N LYS A 277 6.36 0.30 4.23
CA LYS A 277 6.58 -0.06 2.83
C LYS A 277 5.27 -0.47 2.14
N ILE A 278 4.50 -1.36 2.76
CA ILE A 278 3.23 -1.85 2.19
C ILE A 278 2.27 -0.69 1.95
N LEU A 279 2.08 0.19 2.94
CA LEU A 279 1.18 1.35 2.79
C LEU A 279 1.68 2.35 1.76
N SER A 280 2.97 2.70 1.79
CA SER A 280 3.54 3.64 0.83
C SER A 280 3.34 3.16 -0.60
N LEU A 281 3.59 1.87 -0.87
CA LEU A 281 3.33 1.27 -2.18
C LEU A 281 1.84 1.21 -2.50
N ALA A 282 0.98 0.84 -1.55
CA ALA A 282 -0.47 0.81 -1.76
C ALA A 282 -1.03 2.19 -2.11
N VAL A 283 -0.60 3.26 -1.43
CA VAL A 283 -0.99 4.64 -1.75
C VAL A 283 -0.59 5.01 -3.17
N GLN A 284 0.62 4.66 -3.60
CA GLN A 284 1.07 4.94 -4.98
C GLN A 284 0.29 4.17 -6.03
N VAL A 285 -0.03 2.90 -5.75
CA VAL A 285 -0.68 2.02 -6.72
C VAL A 285 -2.20 2.24 -6.76
N TYR A 286 -2.82 2.57 -5.63
CA TYR A 286 -4.29 2.59 -5.48
C TYR A 286 -4.87 3.94 -5.03
N GLY A 287 -4.08 4.88 -4.53
CA GLY A 287 -4.55 6.12 -3.90
C GLY A 287 -5.04 7.22 -4.86
N GLN A 288 -5.66 6.85 -5.98
CA GLN A 288 -6.24 7.80 -6.95
C GLN A 288 -7.54 8.44 -6.46
#